data_AF-A0A9P6E835-F1
#
_entry.id   AF-A0A9P6E835-F1
#
_cell.length_a   1.000
_cell.length_b   1.000
_cell.length_c   1.000
_cell.angle_alpha   90.00
_cell.angle_beta   90.00
_cell.angle_gamma   90.00
#
_symmetry.space_group_name_H-M   'P 1'
#
loop_
_entity.id
_entity.type
_entity.pdbx_description
1 polymer ?
#
loop_
_entity_poly.entity_id
_entity_poly.type
_entity_poly.pdbx_seq_one_letter_code
_entity_poly.pdbx_strand_id
1 'polypeptide(L)'
;MDEEALSSAVELARLEELICFHAVAALTFSIYDYGLTWIDEVELLWPHTFRSPVKLTFLLNRYSGLLGQIALTMRIVTHSVDTCSIHDSKRLWLLQTSLFCILMICLQAILSLRAYALYIRDSRVASSMLVMLGVQTAALPGLAHFTREMPSGFPGPLCLSIMSTEVGMYYSMIIIPPQIVALALTFHKFITGRRAGFGKTQIVAGLLRDDAAVVLVTLSMLFTVVVSTKIDEKHSLVLYWWMLAIYPAMDNYQLPKACS
;
A
#
# COMPACT_ATOMS: atom_id res chain seq x y z
N MET A 1 8.46 -25.56 -33.94
CA MET A 1 8.04 -25.86 -32.56
C MET A 1 9.10 -25.42 -31.57
N ASP A 2 10.39 -25.64 -31.85
CA ASP A 2 11.48 -25.20 -30.95
C ASP A 2 11.69 -23.67 -30.90
N GLU A 3 11.40 -22.95 -31.98
CA GLU A 3 11.61 -21.49 -32.05
C GLU A 3 10.60 -20.69 -31.18
N GLU A 4 9.35 -21.16 -31.09
CA GLU A 4 8.31 -20.54 -30.25
C GLU A 4 8.56 -20.80 -28.75
N ALA A 5 9.01 -22.01 -28.42
CA ALA A 5 9.42 -22.37 -27.06
C ALA A 5 10.65 -21.56 -26.62
N LEU A 6 11.63 -21.39 -27.51
CA LEU A 6 12.83 -20.60 -27.24
C LEU A 6 12.50 -19.12 -27.04
N SER A 7 11.64 -18.54 -27.89
CA SER A 7 11.19 -17.16 -27.75
C SER A 7 10.49 -16.92 -26.41
N SER A 8 9.62 -17.84 -26.00
CA SER A 8 8.90 -17.77 -24.73
C SER A 8 9.84 -17.85 -23.51
N ALA A 9 10.85 -18.72 -23.56
CA ALA A 9 11.84 -18.85 -22.48
C ALA A 9 12.70 -17.60 -22.32
N VAL A 10 13.10 -16.97 -23.43
CA VAL A 10 13.89 -15.72 -23.41
C VAL A 10 13.08 -14.56 -22.83
N GLU A 11 11.79 -14.46 -23.16
CA GLU A 11 10.92 -13.42 -22.57
C GLU A 11 10.74 -13.59 -21.06
N LEU A 12 10.59 -14.83 -20.59
CA LEU A 12 10.46 -15.12 -19.16
C LEU A 12 11.73 -14.74 -18.39
N ALA A 13 12.91 -15.13 -18.88
CA ALA A 13 14.17 -14.77 -18.23
C ALA A 13 14.37 -13.25 -18.12
N ARG A 14 14.01 -12.50 -19.17
CA ARG A 14 14.07 -11.02 -19.15
C ARG A 14 13.12 -10.41 -18.13
N LEU A 15 11.92 -10.97 -18.01
CA LEU A 15 10.93 -10.50 -17.04
C LEU A 15 11.41 -10.71 -15.61
N GLU A 16 12.03 -11.86 -15.33
CA GLU A 16 12.56 -12.18 -13.99
C GLU A 16 13.69 -11.22 -13.59
N GLU A 17 14.64 -10.97 -14.49
CA GLU A 17 15.71 -10.00 -14.26
C GLU A 17 15.15 -8.61 -13.98
N LEU A 18 14.15 -8.17 -14.75
CA LEU A 18 13.47 -6.90 -14.57
C LEU A 18 12.77 -6.81 -13.20
N ILE A 19 12.06 -7.86 -12.78
CA ILE A 19 11.39 -7.92 -11.47
C ILE A 19 12.42 -7.85 -10.34
N CYS A 20 13.50 -8.63 -10.41
CA CYS A 20 14.57 -8.63 -9.41
C CYS A 20 15.22 -7.26 -9.29
N PHE A 21 15.53 -6.62 -10.41
CA PHE A 21 16.10 -5.28 -10.43
C PHE A 21 15.17 -4.27 -9.74
N HIS A 22 13.88 -4.26 -10.10
CA HIS A 22 12.92 -3.35 -9.46
C HIS A 22 12.67 -3.67 -7.99
N ALA A 23 12.64 -4.94 -7.58
CA ALA A 23 12.50 -5.32 -6.19
C ALA A 23 13.67 -4.82 -5.34
N VAL A 24 14.90 -4.99 -5.82
CA VAL A 24 16.11 -4.50 -5.13
C VAL A 24 16.18 -2.97 -5.15
N ALA A 25 15.84 -2.33 -6.26
CA ALA A 25 15.80 -0.87 -6.38
C ALA A 25 14.76 -0.25 -5.43
N ALA A 26 13.55 -0.81 -5.39
CA ALA A 26 12.48 -0.39 -4.49
C ALA A 26 12.87 -0.58 -3.02
N LEU A 27 13.47 -1.72 -2.67
CA LEU A 27 13.99 -1.98 -1.32
C LEU A 27 15.10 -0.98 -0.93
N THR A 28 16.04 -0.72 -1.84
CA THR A 28 17.13 0.25 -1.63
C THR A 28 16.57 1.64 -1.37
N PHE A 29 15.57 2.05 -2.17
CA PHE A 29 14.87 3.31 -1.96
C PHE A 29 14.19 3.37 -0.58
N SER A 30 13.50 2.32 -0.16
CA SER A 30 12.86 2.26 1.16
C SER A 30 13.85 2.28 2.32
N ILE A 31 14.99 1.59 2.20
CA ILE A 31 16.06 1.64 3.21
C ILE A 31 16.65 3.04 3.29
N TYR A 32 16.88 3.69 2.14
CA TYR A 32 17.41 5.04 2.08
C TYR A 32 16.46 6.06 2.74
N ASP A 33 15.18 6.01 2.39
CA ASP A 33 14.14 6.86 3.00
C ASP A 33 14.01 6.61 4.52
N TYR A 34 14.11 5.35 4.94
CA TYR A 34 14.12 4.98 6.35
C TYR A 34 15.31 5.59 7.10
N GLY A 35 16.51 5.50 6.51
CA GLY A 35 17.72 6.08 7.07
C GLY A 35 17.65 7.59 7.24
N LEU A 36 17.03 8.30 6.28
CA LEU A 36 16.86 9.76 6.36
C LEU A 36 15.94 10.19 7.51
N THR A 37 14.96 9.37 7.85
CA THR A 37 13.88 9.74 8.78
C THR A 37 14.05 9.11 10.16
N TRP A 38 15.00 8.19 10.32
CA TRP A 38 15.26 7.47 11.56
C TRP A 38 15.57 8.36 12.75
N ILE A 39 16.37 9.42 12.57
CA ILE A 39 16.78 10.31 13.67
C ILE A 39 15.56 11.06 14.22
N ASP A 40 14.79 11.69 13.34
CA ASP A 40 13.58 12.42 13.69
C ASP A 40 12.54 11.50 14.35
N GLU A 41 12.45 10.25 13.90
CA GLU A 41 11.55 9.27 14.51
C GLU A 41 11.94 8.93 15.94
N VAL A 42 13.22 8.65 16.19
CA VAL A 42 13.72 8.33 17.53
C VAL A 42 13.52 9.51 18.47
N GLU A 43 13.72 10.74 18.00
CA GLU A 43 13.54 11.93 18.84
C GLU A 43 12.06 12.26 19.11
N LEU A 44 11.20 12.21 18.09
CA LEU A 44 9.82 12.68 18.20
C LEU A 44 8.84 11.58 18.62
N LEU A 45 8.98 10.37 18.08
CA LEU A 45 7.96 9.32 18.20
C LEU A 45 8.21 8.39 19.38
N TRP A 46 9.47 8.06 19.68
CA TRP A 46 9.79 7.09 20.72
C TRP A 46 9.45 7.54 22.15
N PRO A 47 9.62 8.81 22.54
CA PRO A 47 9.26 9.27 23.89
C PRO A 47 7.75 9.16 24.19
N HIS A 48 6.91 9.14 23.15
CA HIS A 48 5.46 9.10 23.29
C HIS A 48 4.93 7.71 23.68
N THR A 49 3.91 7.67 24.53
CA THR A 49 3.29 6.43 25.02
C THR A 49 2.70 5.59 23.87
N PHE A 50 2.94 4.29 23.88
CA PHE A 50 2.42 3.31 22.90
C PHE A 50 0.88 3.16 22.84
N ARG A 51 0.13 3.87 23.71
CA ARG A 51 -1.33 3.81 23.74
C ARG A 51 -2.01 4.66 22.67
N SER A 52 -1.28 5.51 21.95
CA SER A 52 -1.87 6.31 20.87
C SER A 52 -2.10 5.46 19.61
N PRO A 53 -3.34 5.36 19.10
CA PRO A 53 -3.64 4.60 17.88
C PRO A 53 -2.96 5.18 16.64
N VAL A 54 -2.61 6.47 16.67
CA VAL A 54 -1.86 7.14 15.60
C VAL A 54 -0.44 6.59 15.50
N LYS A 55 0.26 6.50 16.66
CA LYS A 55 1.62 5.95 16.73
C LYS A 55 1.64 4.48 16.30
N LEU A 56 0.65 3.69 16.72
CA LEU A 56 0.58 2.28 16.35
C LEU A 56 0.36 2.12 14.83
N THR A 57 -0.58 2.87 14.25
CA THR A 57 -0.85 2.82 12.81
C THR A 57 0.38 3.24 12.00
N PHE A 58 1.07 4.30 12.43
CA PHE A 58 2.31 4.77 11.81
C PHE A 58 3.41 3.71 11.83
N LEU A 59 3.72 3.16 13.01
CA LEU A 59 4.74 2.11 13.16
C LEU A 59 4.35 0.85 12.38
N LEU A 60 3.07 0.47 12.40
CA LEU A 60 2.61 -0.70 11.67
C LEU A 60 2.78 -0.51 10.16
N ASN A 61 2.33 0.63 9.62
CA ASN A 61 2.46 0.97 8.21
C ASN A 61 3.93 0.91 7.75
N ARG A 62 4.81 1.58 8.50
CA ARG A 62 6.20 1.75 8.14
C ARG A 62 7.00 0.44 8.20
N TYR A 63 6.92 -0.26 9.31
CA TYR A 63 7.73 -1.45 9.54
C TYR A 63 7.17 -2.67 8.79
N SER A 64 5.84 -2.77 8.62
CA SER A 64 5.26 -3.88 7.83
C SER A 64 5.65 -3.78 6.35
N GLY A 65 5.67 -2.57 5.77
CA GLY A 65 6.12 -2.35 4.40
C GLY A 65 7.59 -2.75 4.21
N LEU A 66 8.48 -2.26 5.07
CA LEU A 66 9.91 -2.55 4.99
C LEU A 66 10.22 -4.04 5.24
N LEU A 67 9.71 -4.62 6.32
CA LEU A 67 9.92 -6.04 6.63
C LEU A 67 9.31 -6.94 5.55
N GLY A 68 8.14 -6.55 5.04
CA GLY A 68 7.49 -7.23 3.94
C GLY A 68 8.34 -7.24 2.67
N GLN A 69 8.86 -6.08 2.26
CA GLN A 69 9.76 -5.99 1.12
C GLN A 69 11.04 -6.80 1.32
N ILE A 70 11.70 -6.68 2.48
CA ILE A 70 12.92 -7.45 2.78
C ILE A 70 12.61 -8.95 2.66
N ALA A 71 11.51 -9.42 3.26
CA ALA A 71 11.13 -10.82 3.22
C ALA A 71 10.87 -11.31 1.79
N LEU A 72 10.12 -10.54 0.99
CA LEU A 72 9.78 -10.90 -0.38
C LEU A 72 11.02 -10.84 -1.30
N THR A 73 11.84 -9.79 -1.22
CA THR A 73 13.07 -9.64 -2.01
C THR A 73 14.09 -10.73 -1.65
N MET A 74 14.28 -11.02 -0.37
CA MET A 74 15.18 -12.12 0.05
C MET A 74 14.73 -13.46 -0.51
N ARG A 75 13.41 -13.73 -0.54
CA ARG A 75 12.88 -14.96 -1.14
C ARG A 75 13.17 -15.05 -2.63
N ILE A 76 13.00 -13.96 -3.35
CA ILE A 76 13.24 -13.89 -4.81
C ILE A 76 14.72 -14.07 -5.15
N VAL A 77 15.61 -13.49 -4.35
CA VAL A 77 17.06 -13.60 -4.58
C VAL A 77 17.60 -14.99 -4.19
N THR A 78 17.00 -15.64 -3.19
CA THR A 78 17.52 -16.92 -2.65
C THR A 78 16.96 -18.16 -3.34
N HIS A 79 15.75 -18.11 -3.89
CA HIS A 79 15.14 -19.25 -4.57
C HIS A 79 15.21 -19.09 -6.09
N SER A 80 15.89 -20.04 -6.74
CA SER A 80 15.80 -20.22 -8.19
C SER A 80 14.47 -20.87 -8.60
N VAL A 81 14.01 -20.51 -9.79
CA VAL A 81 12.71 -20.88 -10.39
C VAL A 81 12.45 -22.39 -10.37
N ASP A 82 13.50 -23.20 -10.50
CA ASP A 82 13.40 -24.67 -10.61
C ASP A 82 12.98 -25.38 -9.31
N THR A 83 12.96 -24.69 -8.17
CA THR A 83 12.72 -25.32 -6.85
C THR A 83 11.35 -25.01 -6.25
N CYS A 84 10.46 -24.37 -7.01
CA CYS A 84 9.21 -23.86 -6.44
C CYS A 84 8.18 -24.96 -6.14
N SER A 85 7.98 -25.28 -4.86
CA SER A 85 6.84 -26.10 -4.44
C SER A 85 5.55 -25.27 -4.49
N ILE A 86 4.43 -25.89 -4.89
CA ILE A 86 3.08 -25.29 -4.84
C ILE A 86 2.78 -24.75 -3.43
N HIS A 87 3.30 -25.40 -2.39
CA HIS A 87 3.13 -24.95 -1.01
C HIS A 87 3.85 -23.63 -0.72
N ASP A 88 5.01 -23.40 -1.31
CA ASP A 88 5.79 -22.18 -1.12
C ASP A 88 5.18 -21.02 -1.89
N SER A 89 4.68 -21.24 -3.12
CA SER A 89 3.92 -20.23 -3.87
C SER A 89 2.69 -19.77 -3.08
N LYS A 90 1.93 -20.71 -2.49
CA LYS A 90 0.75 -20.38 -1.66
C LYS A 90 1.11 -19.54 -0.44
N ARG A 91 2.22 -19.87 0.24
CA ARG A 91 2.70 -19.10 1.41
C ARG A 91 3.16 -17.71 1.00
N LEU A 92 3.89 -17.60 -0.10
CA LEU A 92 4.38 -16.31 -0.61
C LEU A 92 3.22 -15.41 -1.04
N TRP A 93 2.24 -15.97 -1.73
CA TRP A 93 1.02 -15.25 -2.09
C TRP A 93 0.25 -14.78 -0.86
N LEU A 94 0.04 -15.64 0.14
CA LEU A 94 -0.64 -15.25 1.38
C LEU A 94 0.11 -14.12 2.09
N LEU A 95 1.45 -14.17 2.12
CA LEU A 95 2.29 -13.11 2.67
C LEU A 95 2.11 -11.81 1.89
N GLN A 96 2.22 -11.85 0.55
CA GLN A 96 2.07 -10.70 -0.33
C GLN A 96 0.71 -10.01 -0.16
N THR A 97 -0.37 -10.80 -0.18
CA THR A 97 -1.73 -10.33 0.06
C THR A 97 -1.88 -9.74 1.46
N SER A 98 -1.38 -10.42 2.49
CA SER A 98 -1.50 -9.94 3.87
C SER A 98 -0.79 -8.59 4.07
N LEU A 99 0.42 -8.45 3.54
CA LEU A 99 1.19 -7.20 3.59
C LEU A 99 0.45 -6.06 2.89
N PHE A 100 -0.06 -6.32 1.69
CA PHE A 100 -0.85 -5.33 0.94
C PHE A 100 -2.09 -4.89 1.71
N CYS A 101 -2.83 -5.84 2.30
CA CYS A 101 -4.02 -5.54 3.08
C CYS A 101 -3.69 -4.75 4.35
N ILE A 102 -2.61 -5.07 5.06
CA ILE A 102 -2.15 -4.32 6.24
C ILE A 102 -1.86 -2.87 5.85
N LEU A 103 -1.11 -2.65 4.77
CA LEU A 103 -0.81 -1.31 4.27
C LEU A 103 -2.09 -0.56 3.89
N MET A 104 -3.01 -1.20 3.17
CA MET A 104 -4.30 -0.60 2.79
C MET A 104 -5.14 -0.18 4.00
N ILE A 105 -5.23 -1.03 5.02
CA ILE A 105 -5.90 -0.73 6.28
C ILE A 105 -5.22 0.46 6.98
N CYS A 106 -3.88 0.48 7.02
CA CYS A 106 -3.13 1.56 7.67
C CYS A 106 -3.39 2.92 7.00
N LEU A 107 -3.34 3.00 5.68
CA LEU A 107 -3.66 4.26 4.98
C LEU A 107 -5.09 4.68 5.19
N GLN A 108 -6.05 3.75 5.10
CA GLN A 108 -7.44 4.09 5.33
C GLN A 108 -7.61 4.62 6.76
N ALA A 109 -6.95 4.02 7.75
CA ALA A 109 -6.93 4.50 9.12
C ALA A 109 -6.31 5.90 9.23
N ILE A 110 -5.16 6.16 8.59
CA ILE A 110 -4.50 7.48 8.59
C ILE A 110 -5.40 8.55 7.95
N LEU A 111 -5.95 8.28 6.76
CA LEU A 111 -6.88 9.18 6.08
C LEU A 111 -8.14 9.42 6.92
N SER A 112 -8.63 8.39 7.61
CA SER A 112 -9.80 8.51 8.48
C SER A 112 -9.53 9.35 9.72
N LEU A 113 -8.37 9.14 10.36
CA LEU A 113 -7.92 9.93 11.51
C LEU A 113 -7.76 11.41 11.13
N ARG A 114 -7.22 11.68 9.95
CA ARG A 114 -7.07 13.05 9.41
C ARG A 114 -8.42 13.71 9.15
N ALA A 115 -9.31 13.02 8.45
CA ALA A 115 -10.66 13.52 8.21
C ALA A 115 -11.40 13.76 9.53
N TYR A 116 -11.25 12.86 10.51
CA TYR A 116 -11.83 13.05 11.84
C TYR A 116 -11.30 14.30 12.56
N ALA A 117 -9.99 14.54 12.51
CA ALA A 117 -9.37 15.75 13.07
C ALA A 117 -9.90 17.02 12.36
N LEU A 118 -10.05 16.97 11.04
CA LEU A 118 -10.52 18.09 10.23
C LEU A 118 -12.01 18.43 10.45
N TYR A 119 -12.82 17.44 10.83
CA TYR A 119 -14.24 17.59 11.10
C TYR A 119 -14.56 17.93 12.58
N ILE A 120 -13.60 18.49 13.32
CA ILE A 120 -13.77 18.91 14.73
C ILE A 120 -14.44 17.79 15.54
N ARG A 121 -13.96 16.55 15.36
CA ARG A 121 -14.40 15.41 16.16
C ARG A 121 -15.87 14.99 15.98
N ASP A 122 -16.51 15.31 14.85
CA ASP A 122 -17.88 14.84 14.57
C ASP A 122 -17.93 13.29 14.55
N SER A 123 -18.75 12.73 15.45
CA SER A 123 -18.90 11.29 15.63
C SER A 123 -19.54 10.60 14.43
N ARG A 124 -20.28 11.33 13.58
CA ARG A 124 -20.90 10.78 12.37
C ARG A 124 -19.87 10.38 11.33
N VAL A 125 -18.86 11.23 11.14
CA VAL A 125 -17.76 10.99 10.19
C VAL A 125 -16.86 9.86 10.70
N ALA A 126 -16.57 9.85 12.01
CA ALA A 126 -15.82 8.75 12.62
C ALA A 126 -16.55 7.40 12.45
N SER A 127 -17.85 7.38 12.69
CA SER A 127 -18.68 6.17 12.57
C SER A 127 -18.71 5.67 11.14
N SER A 128 -18.92 6.54 10.14
CA SER A 128 -18.95 6.13 8.73
C SER A 128 -17.60 5.54 8.29
N MET A 129 -16.48 6.16 8.69
CA MET A 129 -15.15 5.68 8.37
C MET A 129 -14.81 4.35 9.06
N LEU A 130 -15.21 4.19 10.31
CA LEU A 130 -15.02 2.95 11.06
C LEU A 130 -15.84 1.80 10.44
N VAL A 131 -17.07 2.09 10.00
CA VAL A 131 -17.90 1.10 9.28
C VAL A 131 -17.22 0.69 7.98
N MET A 132 -16.71 1.64 7.19
CA MET A 132 -15.99 1.31 5.95
C MET A 132 -14.73 0.48 6.21
N LEU A 133 -14.00 0.78 7.28
CA LEU A 133 -12.83 0.01 7.70
C LEU A 133 -13.22 -1.40 8.14
N GLY A 134 -14.33 -1.52 8.88
CA GLY A 134 -14.92 -2.80 9.28
C GLY A 134 -15.34 -3.66 8.08
N VAL A 135 -15.96 -3.05 7.07
CA VAL A 135 -16.35 -3.76 5.84
C VAL A 135 -15.12 -4.24 5.07
N GLN A 136 -14.10 -3.40 4.93
CA GLN A 136 -12.87 -3.77 4.23
C GLN A 136 -12.13 -4.90 4.94
N THR A 137 -12.00 -4.82 6.27
CA THR A 137 -11.34 -5.86 7.08
C THR A 137 -12.12 -7.17 7.07
N ALA A 138 -13.45 -7.12 7.14
CA ALA A 138 -14.33 -8.29 7.08
C ALA A 138 -14.32 -8.98 5.70
N ALA A 139 -13.93 -8.29 4.63
CA ALA A 139 -13.78 -8.89 3.31
C ALA A 139 -12.51 -9.77 3.18
N LEU A 140 -11.50 -9.57 4.04
CA LEU A 140 -10.22 -10.28 3.97
C LEU A 140 -10.33 -11.79 4.25
N PRO A 141 -11.10 -12.27 5.24
CA PRO A 141 -11.30 -13.71 5.45
C PRO A 141 -12.02 -14.39 4.28
N GLY A 142 -13.01 -13.70 3.68
CA GLY A 142 -13.74 -14.23 2.51
C GLY A 142 -12.83 -14.47 1.32
N LEU A 143 -11.86 -13.58 1.15
CA LEU A 143 -10.82 -13.69 0.14
C LEU A 143 -9.80 -14.80 0.45
N ALA A 144 -9.38 -14.95 1.71
CA ALA A 144 -8.54 -16.07 2.12
C ALA A 144 -9.25 -17.43 1.91
N HIS A 145 -10.57 -17.45 2.01
CA HIS A 145 -11.38 -18.62 1.69
C HIS A 145 -11.42 -18.87 0.17
N PHE A 146 -11.77 -17.84 -0.61
CA PHE A 146 -11.87 -17.93 -2.07
C PHE A 146 -10.57 -18.40 -2.74
N THR A 147 -9.44 -17.94 -2.20
CA THR A 147 -8.10 -18.27 -2.73
C THR A 147 -7.59 -19.65 -2.32
N ARG A 148 -8.18 -20.26 -1.28
CA ARG A 148 -7.94 -21.69 -0.99
C ARG A 148 -8.59 -22.59 -2.03
N GLU A 149 -9.72 -22.17 -2.57
CA GLU A 149 -10.51 -22.92 -3.53
C GLU A 149 -10.06 -22.73 -4.98
N MET A 150 -9.28 -21.68 -5.27
CA MET A 150 -8.72 -21.53 -6.60
C MET A 150 -7.81 -22.71 -6.95
N PRO A 151 -8.11 -23.46 -8.03
CA PRO A 151 -7.20 -24.47 -8.53
C PRO A 151 -5.91 -23.74 -8.86
N SER A 152 -4.80 -24.24 -8.30
CA SER A 152 -3.47 -23.64 -8.38
C SER A 152 -3.22 -23.08 -9.78
N GLY A 153 -3.45 -21.78 -9.96
CA GLY A 153 -3.06 -21.07 -11.16
C GLY A 153 -1.56 -21.28 -11.33
N PHE A 154 -1.12 -21.42 -12.58
CA PHE A 154 0.27 -21.68 -12.92
C PHE A 154 1.20 -20.84 -12.05
N PRO A 155 2.24 -21.43 -11.42
CA PRO A 155 3.23 -20.66 -10.71
C PRO A 155 3.76 -19.61 -11.67
N GLY A 156 3.51 -18.33 -11.36
CA GLY A 156 4.09 -17.24 -12.12
C GLY A 156 5.62 -17.25 -12.00
N PRO A 157 6.31 -16.45 -12.81
CA PRO A 157 7.76 -16.31 -12.71
C PRO A 157 8.16 -16.02 -11.25
N LEU A 158 9.25 -16.65 -10.79
CA LEU A 158 9.78 -16.51 -9.42
C LEU A 158 8.80 -16.91 -8.29
N CYS A 159 7.90 -17.88 -8.52
CA CYS A 159 6.86 -18.30 -7.57
C CYS A 159 5.84 -17.20 -7.20
N LEU A 160 5.90 -16.05 -7.86
CA LEU A 160 4.99 -14.95 -7.59
C LEU A 160 3.66 -15.25 -8.23
N SER A 161 2.61 -15.25 -7.42
CA SER A 161 1.26 -15.42 -7.94
C SER A 161 0.83 -14.11 -8.58
N ILE A 162 0.72 -14.14 -9.90
CA ILE A 162 0.06 -13.10 -10.66
C ILE A 162 -1.41 -13.07 -10.23
N MET A 163 -1.91 -11.88 -9.89
CA MET A 163 -3.31 -11.73 -9.54
C MET A 163 -4.15 -11.82 -10.80
N SER A 164 -5.00 -12.85 -10.90
CA SER A 164 -5.98 -12.94 -12.00
C SER A 164 -6.80 -11.66 -12.08
N THR A 165 -7.13 -11.24 -13.31
CA THR A 165 -7.93 -10.04 -13.57
C THR A 165 -9.25 -10.04 -12.78
N GLU A 166 -9.91 -11.20 -12.64
CA GLU A 166 -11.16 -11.33 -11.89
C GLU A 166 -10.97 -11.03 -10.40
N VAL A 167 -9.92 -11.60 -9.81
CA VAL A 167 -9.54 -11.36 -8.42
C VAL A 167 -9.19 -9.89 -8.25
N GLY A 168 -8.37 -9.33 -9.13
CA GLY A 168 -7.99 -7.93 -9.10
C GLY A 168 -9.17 -6.97 -9.18
N MET A 169 -10.16 -7.26 -10.01
CA MET A 169 -11.41 -6.49 -10.07
C MET A 169 -12.17 -6.56 -8.75
N TYR A 170 -12.29 -7.74 -8.14
CA TYR A 170 -12.96 -7.91 -6.84
C TYR A 170 -12.25 -7.12 -5.72
N TYR A 171 -10.92 -7.21 -5.63
CA TYR A 171 -10.14 -6.40 -4.69
C TYR A 171 -10.32 -4.90 -4.93
N SER A 172 -10.27 -4.47 -6.19
CA SER A 172 -10.44 -3.07 -6.56
C SER A 172 -11.81 -2.54 -6.13
N MET A 173 -12.87 -3.34 -6.31
CA MET A 173 -14.22 -2.97 -5.87
C MET A 173 -14.34 -2.80 -4.35
N ILE A 174 -13.54 -3.52 -3.55
CA ILE A 174 -13.55 -3.39 -2.10
C ILE A 174 -12.68 -2.22 -1.62
N ILE A 175 -11.50 -2.05 -2.23
CA ILE A 175 -10.48 -1.11 -1.75
C ILE A 175 -10.74 0.32 -2.25
N ILE A 176 -11.18 0.48 -3.50
CA ILE A 176 -11.32 1.81 -4.11
C ILE A 176 -12.41 2.65 -3.43
N PRO A 177 -13.62 2.15 -3.12
CA PRO A 177 -14.70 3.02 -2.62
C PRO A 177 -14.38 3.72 -1.28
N PRO A 178 -13.81 3.04 -0.26
CA PRO A 178 -13.39 3.71 0.97
C PRO A 178 -12.36 4.82 0.73
N GLN A 179 -11.42 4.60 -0.19
CA GLN A 179 -10.41 5.58 -0.56
C GLN A 179 -11.03 6.80 -1.24
N ILE A 180 -11.97 6.59 -2.17
CA ILE A 180 -12.70 7.67 -2.84
C ILE A 180 -13.53 8.49 -1.85
N VAL A 181 -14.22 7.84 -0.90
CA VAL A 181 -15.01 8.55 0.11
C VAL A 181 -14.11 9.37 1.05
N ALA A 182 -13.01 8.78 1.53
CA ALA A 182 -12.05 9.50 2.36
C ALA A 182 -11.46 10.70 1.60
N LEU A 183 -11.08 10.51 0.34
CA LEU A 183 -10.57 11.55 -0.54
C LEU A 183 -11.59 12.67 -0.76
N ALA A 184 -12.84 12.31 -1.04
CA ALA A 184 -13.92 13.26 -1.27
C ALA A 184 -14.22 14.11 -0.02
N LEU A 185 -14.20 13.50 1.17
CA LEU A 185 -14.39 14.22 2.44
C LEU A 185 -13.26 15.21 2.71
N THR A 186 -12.00 14.78 2.53
CA THR A 186 -10.82 15.63 2.67
C THR A 186 -10.87 16.79 1.68
N PHE A 187 -11.19 16.51 0.41
CA PHE A 187 -11.27 17.53 -0.63
C PHE A 187 -12.43 18.50 -0.44
N HIS A 188 -13.60 18.00 -0.02
CA HIS A 188 -14.75 18.84 0.29
C HIS A 188 -14.43 19.82 1.42
N LYS A 189 -13.78 19.34 2.49
CA LYS A 189 -13.37 20.24 3.58
C LYS A 189 -12.27 21.19 3.19
N PHE A 190 -11.31 20.76 2.36
CA PHE A 190 -10.29 21.63 1.79
C PHE A 190 -10.92 22.83 1.06
N ILE A 191 -11.90 22.57 0.19
CA ILE A 191 -12.62 23.64 -0.53
C ILE A 191 -13.41 24.52 0.44
N THR A 192 -14.14 23.91 1.38
CA THR A 192 -14.98 24.65 2.33
C THR A 192 -14.13 25.56 3.23
N GLY A 193 -13.00 25.07 3.71
CA GLY A 193 -12.04 25.84 4.50
C GLY A 193 -11.46 27.00 3.72
N ARG A 194 -11.09 26.78 2.45
CA ARG A 194 -10.60 27.84 1.56
C ARG A 194 -11.66 28.94 1.34
N ARG A 195 -12.93 28.56 1.17
CA ARG A 195 -14.04 29.51 1.00
C ARG A 195 -14.36 30.31 2.26
N ALA A 196 -14.25 29.69 3.43
CA ALA A 196 -14.52 30.33 4.72
C ALA A 196 -13.39 31.26 5.21
N GLY A 197 -12.37 31.54 4.38
CA GLY A 197 -11.32 32.50 4.72
C GLY A 197 -10.23 31.97 5.67
N PHE A 198 -10.14 30.65 5.87
CA PHE A 198 -9.11 30.02 6.71
C PHE A 198 -7.66 30.20 6.21
N GLY A 199 -7.46 30.80 5.03
CA GLY A 199 -6.12 31.02 4.46
C GLY A 199 -5.23 31.98 5.25
N LYS A 200 -5.74 32.68 6.27
CA LYS A 200 -4.94 33.60 7.11
C LYS A 200 -4.22 32.91 8.28
N THR A 201 -4.60 31.70 8.68
CA THR A 201 -3.91 30.97 9.75
C THR A 201 -2.81 30.08 9.17
N GLN A 202 -1.55 30.43 9.43
CA GLN A 202 -0.36 29.73 8.89
C GLN A 202 -0.35 28.22 9.17
N ILE A 203 -0.90 27.80 10.32
CA ILE A 203 -0.99 26.39 10.71
C ILE A 203 -1.89 25.61 9.74
N VAL A 204 -3.01 26.21 9.32
CA VAL A 204 -3.99 25.57 8.43
C VAL A 204 -3.45 25.49 7.00
N ALA A 205 -2.73 26.51 6.53
CA ALA A 205 -2.09 26.49 5.22
C ALA A 205 -1.01 25.40 5.10
N GLY A 206 -0.23 25.18 6.16
CA GLY A 206 0.74 24.09 6.21
C GLY A 206 0.06 22.72 6.13
N LEU A 207 -0.99 22.50 6.93
CA LEU A 207 -1.76 21.26 6.91
C LEU A 207 -2.39 21.00 5.53
N LEU A 208 -2.95 22.03 4.88
CA LEU A 208 -3.53 21.91 3.54
C LEU A 208 -2.51 21.49 2.47
N ARG A 209 -1.27 21.99 2.55
CA ARG A 209 -0.21 21.61 1.61
C ARG A 209 0.18 20.14 1.79
N ASP A 210 0.31 19.72 3.04
CA ASP A 210 0.66 18.34 3.39
C ASP A 210 -0.49 17.39 3.01
N ASP A 211 -1.75 17.80 3.21
CA ASP A 211 -2.92 17.06 2.75
C ASP A 211 -3.01 16.95 1.23
N ALA A 212 -2.69 18.01 0.48
CA ALA A 212 -2.70 17.98 -0.98
C ALA A 212 -1.70 16.97 -1.56
N ALA A 213 -0.52 16.83 -0.94
CA ALA A 213 0.46 15.81 -1.32
C ALA A 213 -0.11 14.39 -1.11
N VAL A 214 -0.75 14.14 0.04
CA VAL A 214 -1.39 12.85 0.32
C VAL A 214 -2.51 12.55 -0.68
N VAL A 215 -3.39 13.51 -0.95
CA VAL A 215 -4.46 13.40 -1.95
C VAL A 215 -3.90 13.05 -3.33
N LEU A 216 -2.84 13.75 -3.76
CA LEU A 216 -2.21 13.51 -5.05
C LEU A 216 -1.62 12.10 -5.14
N VAL A 217 -0.94 11.64 -4.09
CA VAL A 217 -0.35 10.30 -4.12
C VAL A 217 -1.43 9.23 -4.03
N THR A 218 -2.44 9.38 -3.18
CA THR A 218 -3.60 8.46 -3.15
C THR A 218 -4.28 8.38 -4.51
N LEU A 219 -4.45 9.51 -5.21
CA LEU A 219 -4.97 9.51 -6.59
C LEU A 219 -4.05 8.79 -7.57
N SER A 220 -2.74 9.04 -7.51
CA SER A 220 -1.75 8.36 -8.35
C SER A 220 -1.75 6.85 -8.11
N MET A 221 -2.00 6.42 -6.87
CA MET A 221 -2.08 5.03 -6.49
C MET A 221 -3.38 4.39 -7.01
N LEU A 222 -4.53 5.03 -6.82
CA LEU A 222 -5.81 4.56 -7.37
C LEU A 222 -5.72 4.43 -8.89
N PHE A 223 -5.08 5.40 -9.54
CA PHE A 223 -4.79 5.34 -10.97
C PHE A 223 -3.93 4.12 -11.31
N THR A 224 -2.84 3.88 -10.56
CA THR A 224 -1.96 2.73 -10.79
C THR A 224 -2.68 1.39 -10.60
N VAL A 225 -3.56 1.28 -9.59
CA VAL A 225 -4.40 0.08 -9.39
C VAL A 225 -5.33 -0.13 -10.57
N VAL A 226 -6.04 0.92 -11.01
CA VAL A 226 -6.93 0.82 -12.18
C VAL A 226 -6.15 0.44 -13.45
N VAL A 227 -5.01 1.08 -13.67
CA VAL A 227 -4.12 0.79 -14.80
C VAL A 227 -3.59 -0.64 -14.73
N SER A 228 -3.28 -1.16 -13.53
CA SER A 228 -2.84 -2.55 -13.35
C SER A 228 -3.90 -3.59 -13.71
N THR A 229 -5.20 -3.22 -13.73
CA THR A 229 -6.27 -4.10 -14.24
C THR A 229 -6.36 -4.14 -15.77
N LYS A 230 -5.64 -3.26 -16.47
CA LYS A 230 -5.69 -3.11 -17.92
C LYS A 230 -4.36 -3.42 -18.60
N ILE A 231 -3.25 -3.18 -17.92
CA ILE A 231 -1.91 -3.52 -18.40
C ILE A 231 -1.70 -5.04 -18.29
N ASP A 232 -0.89 -5.58 -19.20
CA ASP A 232 -0.41 -6.96 -19.15
C ASP A 232 0.02 -7.36 -17.74
N GLU A 233 -0.47 -8.52 -17.32
CA GLU A 233 -0.29 -9.12 -15.99
C GLU A 233 1.17 -9.08 -15.50
N LYS A 234 2.13 -9.18 -16.42
CA LYS A 234 3.58 -9.14 -16.17
C LYS A 234 4.06 -7.84 -15.53
N HIS A 235 3.53 -6.69 -15.94
CA HIS A 235 3.99 -5.38 -15.44
C HIS A 235 3.36 -5.01 -14.09
N SER A 236 2.27 -5.67 -13.70
CA SER A 236 1.59 -5.43 -12.42
C SER A 236 2.51 -5.69 -11.21
N LEU A 237 3.40 -6.67 -11.32
CA LEU A 237 4.37 -7.02 -10.29
C LEU A 237 5.40 -5.90 -10.06
N VAL A 238 5.88 -5.26 -11.14
CA VAL A 238 6.81 -4.13 -11.03
C VAL A 238 6.15 -2.99 -10.26
N LEU A 239 4.90 -2.65 -10.60
CA LEU A 239 4.14 -1.62 -9.91
C LEU A 239 3.93 -1.96 -8.43
N TYR A 240 3.69 -3.23 -8.11
CA TYR A 240 3.51 -3.69 -6.73
C TYR A 240 4.74 -3.39 -5.84
N TRP A 241 5.96 -3.64 -6.33
CA TRP A 241 7.18 -3.34 -5.56
C TRP A 241 7.33 -1.86 -5.23
N TRP A 242 7.07 -1.01 -6.21
CA TRP A 242 7.10 0.44 -6.02
C TRP A 242 5.97 0.93 -5.11
N MET A 243 4.78 0.32 -5.17
CA MET A 243 3.71 0.62 -4.21
C MET A 243 4.14 0.31 -2.78
N LEU A 244 4.76 -0.86 -2.54
CA LEU A 244 5.28 -1.20 -1.22
C LEU A 244 6.35 -0.22 -0.73
N ALA A 245 7.09 0.43 -1.64
CA ALA A 245 8.18 1.34 -1.28
C ALA A 245 7.70 2.76 -0.99
N ILE A 246 6.86 3.28 -1.88
CA ILE A 246 6.35 4.66 -1.83
C ILE A 246 5.41 4.82 -0.63
N TYR A 247 4.67 3.78 -0.28
CA TYR A 247 3.56 3.90 0.65
C TYR A 247 3.97 4.12 2.11
N PRO A 248 4.95 3.37 2.66
CA PRO A 248 5.59 3.73 3.93
C PRO A 248 6.26 5.10 3.92
N ALA A 249 6.93 5.45 2.82
CA ALA A 249 7.71 6.70 2.71
C ALA A 249 6.85 7.96 2.83
N MET A 250 5.58 7.89 2.41
CA MET A 250 4.65 9.01 2.51
C MET A 250 4.32 9.44 3.93
N ASP A 251 4.32 8.51 4.88
CA ASP A 251 3.92 8.77 6.26
C ASP A 251 4.92 9.71 6.95
N ASN A 252 6.17 9.72 6.47
CA ASN A 252 7.28 10.47 7.06
C ASN A 252 7.14 11.98 6.96
N TYR A 253 6.57 12.47 5.86
CA TYR A 253 6.36 13.90 5.64
C TYR A 253 5.31 14.50 6.59
N GLN A 254 4.69 13.67 7.44
CA GLN A 254 3.49 14.01 8.21
C GLN A 254 3.73 14.08 9.72
N LEU A 255 4.86 13.58 10.20
CA LEU A 255 5.25 13.58 11.62
C LEU A 255 5.40 14.96 12.31
N PRO A 256 5.74 16.10 11.65
CA PRO A 256 6.18 17.27 12.42
C PRO A 256 5.12 18.05 13.21
N LYS A 257 3.80 17.76 13.10
CA LYS A 257 2.77 18.72 13.56
C LYS A 257 1.65 18.17 14.45
N ALA A 258 1.58 16.86 14.69
CA ALA A 258 0.49 16.28 15.49
C ALA A 258 0.75 16.28 17.01
N CYS A 259 1.97 16.60 17.46
CA CYS A 259 2.38 16.54 18.87
C CYS A 259 2.74 17.90 19.49
N SER A 260 2.42 19.03 18.83
CA SER A 260 2.49 20.38 19.41
C SER A 260 1.10 20.92 19.68
#